data_AF-A0A1Y5S9L5-F1
#
_entry.id   AF-A0A1Y5S9L5-F1
#
_cell.length_a   1.000
_cell.length_b   1.000
_cell.length_c   1.000
_cell.angle_alpha   90.00
_cell.angle_beta   90.00
_cell.angle_gamma   90.00
#
_symmetry.space_group_name_H-M   'P 1'
#
loop_
_entity.id
_entity.type
_entity.pdbx_description
1 polymer ?
#
loop_
_entity_poly.entity_id
_entity_poly.type
_entity_poly.pdbx_seq_one_letter_code
_entity_poly.pdbx_strand_id
1 'polypeptide(L)' 'MTSQDAINRINAAIDSLREVRDTIGAELTSMPNLKDPEVQRLSVLHDRAANAVAAYHKGQ' A
#
# COMPACT_ATOMS: atom_id res chain seq x y z
N MET A 1 -17.03 -20.48 5.77
CA MET A 1 -16.62 -19.19 5.18
C MET A 1 -17.62 -18.86 4.11
N THR A 2 -18.39 -17.80 4.31
CA THR A 2 -19.38 -17.30 3.35
C THR A 2 -18.73 -16.36 2.33
N SER A 3 -19.44 -16.01 1.27
CA SER A 3 -19.00 -14.96 0.34
C SER A 3 -18.79 -13.62 1.05
N GLN A 4 -19.65 -13.31 2.04
CA GLN A 4 -19.52 -12.11 2.86
C GLN A 4 -18.24 -12.13 3.71
N ASP A 5 -17.91 -13.28 4.30
CA ASP A 5 -16.65 -13.43 5.06
C ASP A 5 -15.43 -13.19 4.17
N ALA A 6 -15.48 -13.68 2.93
CA ALA A 6 -14.40 -13.48 1.96
C ALA A 6 -14.26 -12.00 1.58
N ILE A 7 -15.37 -11.30 1.30
CA ILE A 7 -15.38 -9.86 1.01
C ILE A 7 -14.80 -9.07 2.20
N ASN A 8 -15.25 -9.36 3.41
CA ASN A 8 -14.76 -8.67 4.61
C ASN A 8 -13.25 -8.85 4.80
N ARG A 9 -12.72 -10.06 4.55
CA ARG A 9 -11.28 -10.34 4.62
C ARG A 9 -10.50 -9.61 3.53
N ILE A 10 -11.04 -9.53 2.32
CA ILE A 10 -10.41 -8.78 1.22
C ILE A 10 -10.37 -7.29 1.58
N ASN A 11 -11.47 -6.71 2.07
CA ASN A 11 -11.51 -5.31 2.48
C ASN A 11 -10.47 -5.00 3.56
N ALA A 12 -10.37 -5.85 4.59
CA ALA A 12 -9.39 -5.68 5.65
C ALA A 12 -7.93 -5.74 5.13
N ALA A 13 -7.65 -6.60 4.15
CA ALA A 13 -6.33 -6.68 3.53
C ALA A 13 -6.01 -5.41 2.71
N ILE A 14 -6.99 -4.84 2.01
CA ILE A 14 -6.84 -3.58 1.27
C ILE A 14 -6.63 -2.41 2.22
N ASP A 15 -7.36 -2.36 3.33
CA ASP A 15 -7.16 -1.35 4.38
C ASP A 15 -5.73 -1.44 4.96
N SER A 16 -5.23 -2.65 5.21
CA SER A 16 -3.85 -2.86 5.68
C SER A 16 -2.82 -2.37 4.64
N LEU A 17 -3.04 -2.63 3.35
CA LEU A 17 -2.17 -2.13 2.27
C LEU A 17 -2.20 -0.60 2.18
N ARG A 18 -3.35 0.03 2.44
CA ARG A 18 -3.48 1.48 2.51
C ARG A 18 -2.65 2.06 3.66
N GLU A 19 -2.73 1.47 4.84
CA GLU A 19 -1.93 1.90 6.00
C GLU A 19 -0.43 1.79 5.75
N VAL A 20 0.03 0.69 5.13
CA VAL A 20 1.43 0.51 4.73
C VAL A 20 1.86 1.59 3.74
N ARG A 21 1.06 1.85 2.69
CA ARG A 21 1.32 2.92 1.73
C ARG A 21 1.48 4.26 2.44
N ASP A 22 0.53 4.62 3.29
CA ASP A 22 0.51 5.94 3.94
C ASP A 22 1.71 6.10 4.91
N THR A 23 2.08 5.03 5.61
CA THR A 23 3.25 5.01 6.50
C THR A 23 4.53 5.22 5.71
N ILE A 24 4.73 4.47 4.62
CA ILE A 24 5.91 4.61 3.77
C ILE A 24 5.94 6.00 3.12
N GLY A 25 4.79 6.52 2.68
CA GLY A 25 4.67 7.87 2.13
C GLY A 25 5.16 8.93 3.11
N ALA A 26 4.74 8.85 4.38
CA ALA A 26 5.18 9.74 5.44
C ALA A 26 6.69 9.65 5.69
N GLU A 27 7.25 8.43 5.75
CA GLU A 27 8.69 8.22 5.89
C GLU A 27 9.49 8.83 4.74
N LEU A 28 9.06 8.59 3.50
CA LEU A 28 9.72 9.11 2.29
C LEU A 28 9.76 10.65 2.27
N THR A 29 8.72 11.33 2.75
CA THR A 29 8.74 12.81 2.82
C THR A 29 9.79 13.37 3.79
N SER A 30 10.22 12.54 4.74
CA SER A 30 11.18 12.91 5.78
C SER A 30 12.63 12.62 5.38
N MET A 31 12.85 11.92 4.26
CA MET A 31 14.16 11.40 3.86
C MET A 31 14.87 12.35 2.87
N PRO A 32 16.05 12.90 3.22
CA PRO A 32 16.73 13.92 2.40
C PRO A 32 17.52 13.34 1.22
N ASN A 33 17.83 12.04 1.22
CA ASN A 33 18.69 11.43 0.20
C ASN A 33 17.93 10.43 -0.68
N LEU A 34 17.41 10.92 -1.80
CA LEU A 34 16.71 10.09 -2.80
C LEU A 34 17.59 9.05 -3.51
N LYS A 35 18.92 9.11 -3.34
CA LYS A 35 19.86 8.12 -3.88
C LYS A 35 20.16 6.98 -2.91
N ASP A 36 19.65 7.05 -1.69
CA ASP A 36 19.78 5.96 -0.73
C ASP A 36 19.04 4.70 -1.26
N PRO A 37 19.71 3.54 -1.33
CA PRO A 37 19.07 2.29 -1.76
C PRO A 37 17.80 1.94 -0.97
N GLU A 38 17.74 2.29 0.32
CA GLU A 38 16.58 2.01 1.15
C GLU A 38 15.40 2.94 0.80
N VAL A 39 15.67 4.22 0.53
CA VAL A 39 14.66 5.17 0.02
C VAL A 39 14.08 4.67 -1.30
N GLN A 40 14.91 4.13 -2.19
CA GLN A 40 14.43 3.56 -3.46
C GLN A 40 13.55 2.33 -3.23
N ARG A 41 13.92 1.44 -2.31
CA ARG A 41 13.10 0.26 -1.97
C ARG A 41 11.75 0.67 -1.38
N LEU A 42 11.76 1.63 -0.46
CA LEU A 42 10.55 2.17 0.15
C LEU A 42 9.64 2.81 -0.93
N SER A 43 10.20 3.60 -1.85
CA SER A 43 9.45 4.17 -2.97
C SER A 43 8.79 3.09 -3.83
N VAL A 44 9.52 2.02 -4.15
CA VAL A 44 8.97 0.89 -4.92
C VAL A 44 7.85 0.18 -4.16
N LEU A 45 8.00 -0.02 -2.84
CA LEU A 45 6.96 -0.63 -2.01
C LEU A 45 5.72 0.25 -1.89
N HIS A 46 5.89 1.57 -1.73
CA HIS A 46 4.82 2.55 -1.75
C HIS A 46 4.01 2.45 -3.05
N ASP A 47 4.68 2.45 -4.21
CA ASP A 47 4.02 2.40 -5.50
C ASP A 47 3.28 1.08 -5.73
N ARG A 48 3.86 -0.04 -5.27
CA ARG A 48 3.20 -1.35 -5.33
C ARG A 48 1.94 -1.39 -4.47
N ALA A 49 1.99 -0.84 -3.25
CA ALA A 49 0.82 -0.76 -2.38
C ALA A 49 -0.26 0.16 -2.98
N ALA A 50 0.13 1.32 -3.52
CA ALA A 50 -0.78 2.24 -4.19
C ALA A 50 -1.48 1.59 -5.40
N ASN A 51 -0.72 0.87 -6.23
CA ASN A 51 -1.27 0.15 -7.39
C ASN A 51 -2.23 -0.97 -6.99
N ALA A 52 -1.93 -1.72 -5.93
CA ALA A 52 -2.82 -2.77 -5.43
C ALA A 52 -4.15 -2.21 -4.93
N VAL A 53 -4.11 -1.12 -4.14
CA VAL A 53 -5.32 -0.43 -3.67
C VAL A 53 -6.13 0.13 -4.83
N ALA A 54 -5.48 0.80 -5.80
CA ALA A 54 -6.15 1.38 -6.95
C ALA A 54 -6.81 0.31 -7.85
N ALA A 55 -6.11 -0.81 -8.09
CA ALA A 55 -6.64 -1.92 -8.89
C ALA A 55 -7.88 -2.55 -8.24
N TYR A 56 -7.88 -2.68 -6.90
CA TYR A 56 -9.03 -3.19 -6.17
C TYR A 56 -10.28 -2.31 -6.35
N HIS A 57 -10.14 -1.00 -6.18
CA HIS A 57 -11.27 -0.08 -6.33
C HIS A 57 -11.75 0.08 -7.78
N LYS A 58 -10.89 -0.12 -8.78
CA LYS A 58 -11.29 -0.10 -10.20
C LYS A 58 -12.11 -1.33 -10.61
N GLY A 59 -11.99 -2.42 -9.86
CA GLY A 59 -12.73 -3.66 -10.10
C GLY A 59 -14.09 -3.76 -9.39
N GLN A 60 -14.43 -2.78 -8.56
CA GLN A 60 -15.77 -2.60 -7.99
C GLN A 60 -16.66 -1.78 -8.94
#